data_AF-A0A7Y5GYJ4-F1
#
_entry.id   AF-A0A7Y5GYJ4-F1
#
_cell.length_a   1.000
_cell.length_b   1.000
_cell.length_c   1.000
_cell.angle_alpha   90.00
_cell.angle_beta   90.00
_cell.angle_gamma   90.00
#
_symmetry.space_group_name_H-M   'P 1'
#
loop_
_entity.id
_entity.type
_entity.pdbx_description
1 polymer ?
#
loop_
_entity_poly.entity_id
_entity_poly.type
_entity_poly.pdbx_seq_one_letter_code
_entity_poly.pdbx_strand_id
1 'polypeptide(L)'
;MFFDEVSVLAVFGRLARKIPAPYNPWAQVETHRIPVPFNSTGGTFVQAFHNQYRKTGTLIVVTTAIDAVERAINVLAVAAHTPVVYGSVVGKGDIGRVFRVIPGATACYQCILDAQAADPASFPQFGPDENGADPDRAYHQGGIPGLGLDVEIVANFVARMALQTLGKMAPTLGISDAQGDHLLWSNNIRGNHFDHPLQLRWERFPRSAECRVCGQGARPVDNPSDVAYQVAELEKLLGSLR
;
A
#
# COMPACT_ATOMS: atom_id res chain seq x y z
N MET A 1 -9.87 30.03 -2.75
CA MET A 1 -8.79 30.60 -1.90
C MET A 1 -7.92 29.43 -1.48
N PHE A 2 -6.68 29.42 -1.98
CA PHE A 2 -5.76 28.29 -1.98
C PHE A 2 -5.25 28.01 -0.56
N PHE A 3 -5.37 26.76 -0.11
CA PHE A 3 -4.80 26.33 1.17
C PHE A 3 -4.17 24.95 1.00
N ASP A 4 -2.89 25.00 0.68
CA ASP A 4 -1.85 24.08 1.13
C ASP A 4 -2.22 23.64 2.54
N GLU A 5 -2.48 22.33 2.80
CA GLU A 5 -1.86 21.64 3.93
C GLU A 5 -2.38 20.14 4.17
N VAL A 6 -1.54 19.05 4.19
CA VAL A 6 -1.81 17.59 4.49
C VAL A 6 -0.89 17.02 5.60
N SER A 7 -1.36 15.98 6.29
CA SER A 7 -0.85 15.43 7.56
C SER A 7 -0.55 13.92 7.52
N VAL A 8 0.63 13.46 7.94
CA VAL A 8 0.96 12.03 8.21
C VAL A 8 0.19 11.56 9.46
N LEU A 9 -0.46 10.43 9.37
CA LEU A 9 -0.34 9.33 10.34
C LEU A 9 0.35 8.24 9.48
N ALA A 10 0.60 7.01 9.92
CA ALA A 10 0.77 5.94 8.94
C ALA A 10 -0.57 5.79 8.15
N VAL A 11 -0.80 6.69 7.17
CA VAL A 11 -1.93 6.90 6.26
C VAL A 11 -1.43 7.93 5.23
N PHE A 12 -1.14 7.49 4.02
CA PHE A 12 -0.85 8.39 2.90
C PHE A 12 -2.12 8.56 2.06
N GLY A 13 -2.69 9.77 2.02
CA GLY A 13 -3.88 10.09 1.22
C GLY A 13 -4.56 11.38 1.69
N ARG A 14 -5.04 12.21 0.76
CA ARG A 14 -5.36 13.65 0.88
C ARG A 14 -6.44 14.11 1.89
N LEU A 15 -6.91 13.29 2.83
CA LEU A 15 -8.12 13.61 3.63
C LEU A 15 -8.01 13.54 5.16
N ALA A 16 -6.86 13.23 5.76
CA ALA A 16 -6.72 13.17 7.22
C ALA A 16 -6.57 14.55 7.89
N ARG A 17 -7.54 15.46 7.72
CA ARG A 17 -7.61 16.71 8.49
C ARG A 17 -8.35 16.44 9.81
N LYS A 18 -7.56 16.10 10.85
CA LYS A 18 -7.96 15.91 12.26
C LYS A 18 -8.66 14.56 12.53
N ILE A 19 -7.91 13.55 12.98
CA ILE A 19 -8.45 12.63 13.99
C ILE A 19 -8.49 13.46 15.27
N PRO A 20 -9.66 13.86 15.78
CA PRO A 20 -9.67 14.70 16.95
C PRO A 20 -9.22 13.84 18.15
N ALA A 21 -8.24 14.37 18.89
CA ALA A 21 -7.81 13.92 20.22
C ALA A 21 -8.91 13.37 21.16
N PRO A 22 -10.20 13.79 21.10
CA PRO A 22 -11.27 13.18 21.90
C PRO A 22 -11.50 11.67 21.74
N TYR A 23 -11.14 11.01 20.64
CA TYR A 23 -11.48 9.58 20.48
C TYR A 23 -10.51 8.63 21.21
N ASN A 24 -9.24 8.98 21.27
CA ASN A 24 -8.24 8.24 22.05
C ASN A 24 -7.16 9.21 22.54
N PRO A 25 -7.26 9.73 23.77
CA PRO A 25 -6.31 10.72 24.30
C PRO A 25 -4.91 10.13 24.53
N TRP A 26 -4.75 8.81 24.49
CA TRP A 26 -3.45 8.14 24.61
C TRP A 26 -2.73 7.98 23.28
N ALA A 27 -3.39 8.25 22.15
CA ALA A 27 -2.76 8.19 20.84
C ALA A 27 -1.87 9.43 20.62
N GLN A 28 -0.59 9.18 20.31
CA GLN A 28 0.32 10.22 19.83
C GLN A 28 0.22 10.28 18.31
N VAL A 29 -0.10 11.47 17.78
CA VAL A 29 -0.31 11.69 16.35
C VAL A 29 0.68 12.76 15.88
N GLU A 30 1.59 12.35 14.98
CA GLU A 30 2.54 13.23 14.30
C GLU A 30 2.27 13.26 12.83
N THR A 31 2.43 14.43 12.23
CA THR A 31 1.84 14.80 10.96
C THR A 31 2.86 15.52 10.09
N HIS A 32 3.12 14.94 8.92
CA HIS A 32 4.07 15.41 7.93
C HIS A 32 3.37 15.61 6.58
N ARG A 33 3.97 16.45 5.75
CA ARG A 33 3.46 16.82 4.43
C ARG A 33 4.56 16.49 3.46
N ILE A 34 4.27 15.55 2.58
CA ILE A 34 5.25 15.01 1.65
C ILE A 34 4.68 15.21 0.24
N PRO A 35 5.35 15.99 -0.64
CA PRO A 35 4.90 16.17 -2.01
C PRO A 35 5.01 14.86 -2.82
N VAL A 36 4.09 14.70 -3.76
CA VAL A 36 4.04 13.60 -4.75
C VAL A 36 4.10 14.24 -6.15
N PRO A 37 4.83 13.68 -7.14
CA PRO A 37 5.63 12.46 -7.07
C PRO A 37 6.81 12.62 -6.12
N PHE A 38 7.22 11.52 -5.47
CA PHE A 38 8.44 11.50 -4.69
C PHE A 38 9.58 11.94 -5.60
N ASN A 39 10.14 13.13 -5.41
CA ASN A 39 11.31 13.52 -6.17
C ASN A 39 12.50 12.75 -5.59
N SER A 40 13.13 11.88 -6.39
CA SER A 40 14.36 11.15 -6.04
C SER A 40 15.55 12.04 -5.65
N THR A 41 15.46 13.35 -5.84
CA THR A 41 16.47 14.33 -5.43
C THR A 41 16.46 14.59 -3.91
N GLY A 42 16.65 13.51 -3.14
CA GLY A 42 17.56 13.46 -1.99
C GLY A 42 17.27 14.28 -0.73
N GLY A 43 16.17 15.03 -0.63
CA GLY A 43 15.99 15.95 0.50
C GLY A 43 15.21 15.37 1.68
N THR A 44 13.89 15.30 1.52
CA THR A 44 12.99 15.36 2.69
C THR A 44 12.19 14.10 2.92
N PHE A 45 11.62 13.46 1.89
CA PHE A 45 10.85 12.23 2.08
C PHE A 45 11.73 11.09 2.56
N VAL A 46 12.80 10.78 1.83
CA VAL A 46 13.72 9.69 2.16
C VAL A 46 14.28 9.84 3.57
N GLN A 47 14.70 11.05 3.96
CA GLN A 47 15.22 11.32 5.30
C GLN A 47 14.12 11.27 6.38
N ALA A 48 12.94 11.84 6.12
CA ALA A 48 11.80 11.78 7.05
C ALA A 48 11.30 10.34 7.24
N PHE A 49 11.21 9.60 6.14
CA PHE A 49 10.94 8.17 6.11
C PHE A 49 12.02 7.47 6.97
N HIS A 50 13.31 7.69 6.68
CA HIS A 50 14.47 7.05 7.36
C HIS A 50 14.50 7.21 8.87
N ASN A 51 14.23 8.42 9.34
CA ASN A 51 14.20 8.70 10.77
C ASN A 51 13.00 8.05 11.48
N GLN A 52 11.90 7.75 10.76
CA GLN A 52 10.70 7.17 11.35
C GLN A 52 10.62 5.64 11.22
N TYR A 53 11.02 5.02 10.10
CA TYR A 53 10.80 3.59 9.86
C TYR A 53 11.78 2.65 10.58
N ARG A 54 12.96 3.14 11.00
CA ARG A 54 13.96 2.30 11.68
C ARG A 54 13.58 1.92 13.11
N LYS A 55 12.52 2.49 13.66
CA LYS A 55 12.05 2.13 14.99
C LYS A 55 11.53 0.69 14.97
N THR A 56 12.06 -0.15 15.86
CA THR A 56 11.56 -1.52 16.04
C THR A 56 10.07 -1.49 16.42
N GLY A 57 9.30 -2.46 15.94
CA GLY A 57 7.85 -2.50 16.17
C GLY A 57 7.03 -1.53 15.31
N THR A 58 7.62 -0.92 14.29
CA THR A 58 6.89 -0.06 13.35
C THR A 58 6.14 -0.89 12.32
N LEU A 59 4.87 -0.53 12.07
CA LEU A 59 4.06 -1.00 10.96
C LEU A 59 3.70 0.19 10.07
N ILE A 60 3.82 0.03 8.76
CA ILE A 60 3.42 1.06 7.79
C ILE A 60 2.06 0.69 7.21
N VAL A 61 1.17 1.67 7.09
CA VAL A 61 -0.10 1.53 6.37
C VAL A 61 -0.11 2.50 5.20
N VAL A 62 -0.37 1.99 4.00
CA VAL A 62 -0.34 2.75 2.75
C VAL A 62 -1.71 2.71 2.13
N THR A 63 -2.31 3.89 1.95
CA THR A 63 -3.66 4.05 1.40
C THR A 63 -3.72 5.10 0.29
N THR A 64 -2.61 5.27 -0.44
CA THR A 64 -2.52 6.29 -1.49
C THR A 64 -3.35 5.96 -2.71
N ALA A 65 -3.48 4.67 -3.03
CA ALA A 65 -3.95 4.20 -4.33
C ALA A 65 -3.15 4.80 -5.51
N ILE A 66 -1.86 5.08 -5.29
CA ILE A 66 -0.93 5.59 -6.32
C ILE A 66 0.20 4.58 -6.47
N ASP A 67 0.19 3.82 -7.57
CA ASP A 67 1.12 2.71 -7.84
C ASP A 67 2.60 3.10 -7.64
N ALA A 68 3.03 4.22 -8.22
CA ALA A 68 4.41 4.70 -8.08
C ALA A 68 4.80 4.95 -6.61
N VAL A 69 3.86 5.46 -5.80
CA VAL A 69 4.09 5.71 -4.37
C VAL A 69 4.17 4.39 -3.61
N GLU A 70 3.24 3.48 -3.86
CA GLU A 70 3.17 2.20 -3.16
C GLU A 70 4.40 1.33 -3.44
N ARG A 71 4.89 1.33 -4.70
CA ARG A 71 6.12 0.64 -5.10
C ARG A 71 7.36 1.23 -4.43
N ALA A 72 7.47 2.56 -4.37
CA ALA A 72 8.58 3.21 -3.69
C ALA A 72 8.59 2.82 -2.20
N ILE A 73 7.44 2.93 -1.52
CA ILE A 73 7.33 2.50 -0.11
C ILE A 73 7.68 1.02 0.06
N ASN A 74 7.27 0.15 -0.87
CA ASN A 74 7.58 -1.29 -0.80
C ASN A 74 9.09 -1.53 -0.79
N VAL A 75 9.83 -0.88 -1.69
CA VAL A 75 11.29 -1.05 -1.75
C VAL A 75 11.94 -0.61 -0.44
N LEU A 76 11.58 0.57 0.04
CA LEU A 76 12.14 1.12 1.27
C LEU A 76 11.82 0.25 2.50
N ALA A 77 10.58 -0.22 2.60
CA ALA A 77 10.13 -1.03 3.72
C ALA A 77 10.73 -2.44 3.70
N VAL A 78 10.85 -3.06 2.53
CA VAL A 78 11.53 -4.35 2.37
C VAL A 78 12.98 -4.25 2.79
N ALA A 79 13.70 -3.22 2.31
CA ALA A 79 15.09 -2.99 2.68
C ALA A 79 15.29 -2.67 4.16
N ALA A 80 14.29 -2.04 4.80
CA ALA A 80 14.28 -1.75 6.23
C ALA A 80 13.74 -2.88 7.11
N HIS A 81 13.35 -4.02 6.52
CA HIS A 81 12.65 -5.12 7.20
C HIS A 81 11.39 -4.67 7.97
N THR A 82 10.71 -3.65 7.47
CA THR A 82 9.49 -3.09 8.07
C THR A 82 8.25 -3.70 7.41
N PRO A 83 7.31 -4.29 8.17
CA PRO A 83 6.04 -4.72 7.61
C PRO A 83 5.19 -3.56 7.08
N VAL A 84 4.44 -3.83 6.01
CA VAL A 84 3.54 -2.84 5.38
C VAL A 84 2.19 -3.46 5.11
N VAL A 85 1.10 -2.72 5.36
CA VAL A 85 -0.25 -3.02 4.87
C VAL A 85 -0.62 -2.00 3.81
N TYR A 86 -0.99 -2.47 2.64
CA TYR A 86 -1.52 -1.69 1.54
C TYR A 86 -3.03 -1.84 1.52
N GLY A 87 -3.72 -0.73 1.27
CA GLY A 87 -5.17 -0.68 1.14
C GLY A 87 -5.57 0.29 0.06
N SER A 88 -6.23 -0.18 -0.98
CA SER A 88 -6.72 0.67 -2.05
C SER A 88 -8.11 0.24 -2.50
N VAL A 89 -8.86 1.24 -2.95
CA VAL A 89 -10.07 1.03 -3.72
C VAL A 89 -9.70 1.28 -5.17
N VAL A 90 -9.95 0.29 -6.02
CA VAL A 90 -9.57 0.26 -7.43
C VAL A 90 -10.79 -0.01 -8.31
N GLY A 91 -10.59 -0.09 -9.61
CA GLY A 91 -11.67 -0.12 -10.60
C GLY A 91 -12.39 1.21 -10.68
N LYS A 92 -13.72 1.13 -10.72
CA LYS A 92 -14.60 2.30 -10.62
C LYS A 92 -14.97 2.59 -9.16
N GLY A 93 -14.19 2.07 -8.21
CA GLY A 93 -14.55 2.03 -6.80
C GLY A 93 -15.37 0.80 -6.40
N ASP A 94 -15.39 -0.22 -7.25
CA ASP A 94 -16.11 -1.47 -7.10
C ASP A 94 -15.25 -2.61 -6.52
N ILE A 95 -13.95 -2.38 -6.33
CA ILE A 95 -13.00 -3.39 -5.85
C ILE A 95 -12.16 -2.81 -4.72
N GLY A 96 -12.14 -3.50 -3.59
CA GLY A 96 -11.22 -3.29 -2.49
C GLY A 96 -10.04 -4.25 -2.57
N ARG A 97 -8.83 -3.72 -2.44
CA ARG A 97 -7.60 -4.49 -2.42
C ARG A 97 -6.84 -4.19 -1.12
N VAL A 98 -6.65 -5.20 -0.29
CA VAL A 98 -5.91 -5.09 0.96
C VAL A 98 -4.88 -6.19 1.02
N PHE A 99 -3.60 -5.86 1.15
CA PHE A 99 -2.57 -6.88 1.28
C PHE A 99 -1.44 -6.41 2.18
N ARG A 100 -0.71 -7.36 2.76
CA ARG A 100 0.44 -7.07 3.61
C ARG A 100 1.72 -7.65 3.06
N VAL A 101 2.79 -6.89 3.24
CA VAL A 101 4.15 -7.29 2.96
C VAL A 101 4.86 -7.46 4.30
N ILE A 102 5.24 -8.69 4.63
CA ILE A 102 6.12 -9.01 5.75
C ILE A 102 7.46 -9.41 5.13
N PRO A 103 8.49 -8.55 5.18
CA PRO A 103 9.77 -8.80 4.53
C PRO A 103 10.35 -10.17 4.91
N GLY A 104 10.74 -10.94 3.90
CA GLY A 104 11.27 -12.30 4.06
C GLY A 104 10.22 -13.41 4.23
N ALA A 105 8.95 -13.08 4.54
CA ALA A 105 7.90 -14.07 4.78
C ALA A 105 6.81 -14.10 3.70
N THR A 106 6.30 -12.93 3.27
CA THR A 106 5.22 -12.85 2.27
C THR A 106 5.74 -12.29 0.93
N ALA A 107 4.92 -12.40 -0.12
CA ALA A 107 5.20 -11.73 -1.39
C ALA A 107 5.26 -10.21 -1.19
N CYS A 108 6.34 -9.56 -1.64
CA CYS A 108 6.39 -8.10 -1.69
C CYS A 108 5.53 -7.57 -2.85
N TYR A 109 5.32 -6.25 -2.91
CA TYR A 109 4.56 -5.62 -3.99
C TYR A 109 5.06 -6.04 -5.38
N GLN A 110 6.38 -6.07 -5.59
CA GLN A 110 6.95 -6.49 -6.87
C GLN A 110 6.70 -7.97 -7.18
N CYS A 111 6.74 -8.88 -6.20
CA CYS A 111 6.37 -10.29 -6.40
C CYS A 111 4.93 -10.42 -6.89
N ILE A 112 4.01 -9.63 -6.34
CA ILE A 112 2.60 -9.64 -6.73
C ILE A 112 2.46 -9.22 -8.20
N LEU A 113 3.15 -8.15 -8.60
CA LEU A 113 3.13 -7.65 -9.98
C LEU A 113 3.75 -8.64 -10.98
N ASP A 114 4.87 -9.25 -10.60
CA ASP A 114 5.55 -10.24 -11.45
C ASP A 114 4.65 -11.47 -11.65
N ALA A 115 3.98 -11.93 -10.59
CA ALA A 115 3.01 -13.03 -10.66
C ALA A 115 1.78 -12.68 -11.51
N GLN A 116 1.23 -11.47 -11.34
CA GLN A 116 0.15 -10.96 -12.18
C GLN A 116 0.54 -10.93 -13.65
N ALA A 117 1.74 -10.44 -13.98
CA ALA A 117 2.24 -10.36 -15.35
C ALA A 117 2.49 -11.76 -15.96
N ALA A 118 2.96 -12.71 -15.15
CA ALA A 118 3.23 -14.07 -15.59
C ALA A 118 1.96 -14.90 -15.83
N ASP A 119 0.90 -14.69 -15.03
CA ASP A 119 -0.37 -15.40 -15.14
C ASP A 119 -1.58 -14.47 -14.94
N PRO A 120 -1.94 -13.68 -15.99
CA PRO A 120 -3.07 -12.75 -15.94
C PRO A 120 -4.43 -13.44 -15.78
N ALA A 121 -4.55 -14.72 -16.13
CA ALA A 121 -5.81 -15.45 -16.07
C ALA A 121 -6.13 -15.89 -14.63
N SER A 122 -5.08 -16.27 -13.87
CA SER A 122 -5.22 -16.68 -12.48
C SER A 122 -5.25 -15.51 -11.50
N PHE A 123 -4.51 -14.44 -11.79
CA PHE A 123 -4.38 -13.30 -10.87
C PHE A 123 -5.06 -12.04 -11.41
N PRO A 124 -6.01 -11.45 -10.67
CA PRO A 124 -6.67 -10.23 -11.11
C PRO A 124 -5.65 -9.09 -11.25
N GLN A 125 -5.71 -8.38 -12.37
CA GLN A 125 -4.92 -7.19 -12.63
C GLN A 125 -5.80 -5.94 -12.53
N PHE A 126 -5.22 -4.83 -12.07
CA PHE A 126 -5.91 -3.55 -11.96
C PHE A 126 -5.09 -2.52 -12.74
N GLY A 127 -5.59 -2.12 -13.91
CA GLY A 127 -4.88 -1.24 -14.83
C GLY A 127 -4.85 0.22 -14.36
N PRO A 128 -4.07 1.11 -15.01
CA PRO A 128 -4.03 2.54 -14.71
C PRO A 128 -5.41 3.22 -14.76
N ASP A 129 -6.25 2.80 -15.72
CA ASP A 129 -7.63 3.27 -15.89
C ASP A 129 -8.56 2.86 -14.73
N GLU A 130 -8.15 1.85 -13.96
CA GLU A 130 -8.85 1.32 -12.80
C GLU A 130 -8.25 1.81 -11.47
N ASN A 131 -7.02 2.33 -11.46
CA ASN A 131 -6.37 2.81 -10.23
C ASN A 131 -6.56 4.32 -10.01
N GLY A 132 -7.52 4.95 -10.69
CA GLY A 132 -7.78 6.39 -10.54
C GLY A 132 -6.62 7.29 -10.98
N ALA A 133 -5.70 6.78 -11.81
CA ALA A 133 -4.48 7.47 -12.23
C ALA A 133 -4.74 8.61 -13.23
N ASP A 134 -5.95 8.70 -13.79
CA ASP A 134 -6.38 9.83 -14.60
C ASP A 134 -7.05 10.89 -13.70
N PRO A 135 -6.36 12.00 -13.37
CA PRO A 135 -6.91 13.07 -12.54
C PRO A 135 -8.11 13.78 -13.19
N ASP A 136 -8.30 13.65 -14.51
CA ASP A 136 -9.44 14.21 -15.25
C ASP A 136 -10.64 13.24 -15.31
N ARG A 137 -10.48 11.98 -14.86
CA ARG A 137 -11.54 10.95 -14.89
C ARG A 137 -11.81 10.23 -13.58
N ALA A 138 -11.03 10.50 -12.54
CA ALA A 138 -11.27 9.96 -11.20
C ALA A 138 -12.71 10.29 -10.74
N TYR A 139 -13.55 9.25 -10.62
CA TYR A 139 -14.91 9.33 -10.08
C TYR A 139 -15.93 10.21 -10.84
N HIS A 140 -15.68 10.53 -12.13
CA HIS A 140 -16.56 11.40 -12.92
C HIS A 140 -17.66 10.69 -13.74
N GLN A 141 -17.80 9.37 -13.64
CA GLN A 141 -18.84 8.62 -14.37
C GLN A 141 -20.13 8.50 -13.54
N GLY A 142 -21.27 8.87 -14.13
CA GLY A 142 -22.59 8.70 -13.53
C GLY A 142 -22.99 7.23 -13.43
N GLY A 143 -23.40 6.80 -12.23
CA GLY A 143 -23.62 5.40 -11.83
C GLY A 143 -22.54 5.02 -10.82
N ILE A 144 -22.92 4.70 -9.58
CA ILE A 144 -22.09 4.94 -8.38
C ILE A 144 -21.42 3.66 -7.83
N PRO A 145 -20.25 3.24 -8.32
CA PRO A 145 -19.26 2.53 -7.53
C PRO A 145 -18.27 3.52 -6.90
N GLY A 146 -17.71 3.17 -5.73
CA GLY A 146 -16.82 4.04 -4.96
C GLY A 146 -17.55 4.96 -3.98
N LEU A 147 -18.69 4.52 -3.44
CA LEU A 147 -19.37 5.23 -2.36
C LEU A 147 -18.47 5.31 -1.13
N GLY A 148 -18.70 6.30 -0.28
CA GLY A 148 -18.06 6.35 1.05
C GLY A 148 -18.21 5.02 1.80
N LEU A 149 -19.36 4.34 1.68
CA LEU A 149 -19.57 3.01 2.26
C LEU A 149 -18.56 1.96 1.76
N ASP A 150 -18.27 1.93 0.46
CA ASP A 150 -17.32 0.98 -0.14
C ASP A 150 -15.90 1.24 0.38
N VAL A 151 -15.52 2.53 0.46
CA VAL A 151 -14.22 2.96 1.01
C VAL A 151 -14.10 2.59 2.49
N GLU A 152 -15.14 2.81 3.29
CA GLU A 152 -15.15 2.48 4.71
C GLU A 152 -15.06 0.95 4.96
N ILE A 153 -15.69 0.13 4.11
CA ILE A 153 -15.54 -1.34 4.17
C ILE A 153 -14.06 -1.71 3.98
N VAL A 154 -13.40 -1.15 2.97
CA VAL A 154 -11.97 -1.41 2.71
C VAL A 154 -11.09 -0.87 3.84
N ALA A 155 -11.39 0.31 4.38
CA ALA A 155 -10.68 0.87 5.52
C ALA A 155 -10.76 -0.05 6.75
N ASN A 156 -11.91 -0.67 7.01
CA ASN A 156 -12.06 -1.67 8.07
C ASN A 156 -11.21 -2.93 7.82
N PHE A 157 -11.12 -3.40 6.57
CA PHE A 157 -10.23 -4.51 6.22
C PHE A 157 -8.75 -4.15 6.41
N VAL A 158 -8.34 -2.94 6.04
CA VAL A 158 -6.98 -2.43 6.28
C VAL A 158 -6.68 -2.40 7.78
N ALA A 159 -7.57 -1.82 8.59
CA ALA A 159 -7.41 -1.76 10.03
C ALA A 159 -7.31 -3.17 10.64
N ARG A 160 -8.16 -4.11 10.20
CA ARG A 160 -8.11 -5.50 10.65
C ARG A 160 -6.79 -6.17 10.27
N MET A 161 -6.35 -6.04 9.02
CA MET A 161 -5.09 -6.64 8.57
C MET A 161 -3.88 -6.03 9.27
N ALA A 162 -3.91 -4.73 9.57
CA ALA A 162 -2.89 -4.05 10.36
C ALA A 162 -2.81 -4.62 11.79
N LEU A 163 -3.95 -4.77 12.47
CA LEU A 163 -4.01 -5.40 13.80
C LEU A 163 -3.48 -6.84 13.79
N GLN A 164 -3.83 -7.63 12.77
CA GLN A 164 -3.33 -9.01 12.64
C GLN A 164 -1.83 -9.06 12.34
N THR A 165 -1.31 -8.07 11.61
CA THR A 165 0.13 -7.93 11.36
C THR A 165 0.87 -7.54 12.65
N LEU A 166 0.32 -6.62 13.44
CA LEU A 166 0.83 -6.31 14.78
C LEU A 166 0.81 -7.53 15.70
N GLY A 167 -0.26 -8.34 15.66
CA GLY A 167 -0.34 -9.62 16.38
C GLY A 167 0.78 -10.59 16.01
N LYS A 168 1.18 -10.64 14.73
CA LYS A 168 2.36 -11.41 14.29
C LYS A 168 3.68 -10.85 14.84
N MET A 169 3.81 -9.53 14.87
CA MET A 169 5.02 -8.85 15.38
C MET A 169 5.12 -8.96 16.91
N ALA A 170 3.98 -9.01 17.60
CA ALA A 170 3.86 -9.09 19.05
C ALA A 170 2.81 -10.16 19.44
N PRO A 171 3.18 -11.45 19.48
CA PRO A 171 2.26 -12.55 19.77
C PRO A 171 1.52 -12.44 21.12
N THR A 172 2.08 -11.69 22.07
CA THR A 172 1.47 -11.41 23.38
C THR A 172 0.15 -10.63 23.29
N LEU A 173 -0.15 -9.99 22.15
CA LEU A 173 -1.43 -9.30 21.92
C LEU A 173 -2.61 -10.25 21.71
N GLY A 174 -2.38 -11.54 21.44
CA GLY A 174 -3.45 -12.55 21.29
C GLY A 174 -4.33 -12.36 20.04
N ILE A 175 -3.89 -11.57 19.06
CA ILE A 175 -4.64 -11.33 17.82
C ILE A 175 -4.36 -12.47 16.84
N SER A 176 -5.39 -13.21 16.44
CA SER A 176 -5.28 -14.29 15.45
C SER A 176 -4.88 -13.77 14.08
N ASP A 177 -4.03 -14.51 13.39
CA ASP A 177 -3.57 -14.16 12.05
C ASP A 177 -4.68 -14.18 10.99
N ALA A 178 -4.44 -13.51 9.87
CA ALA A 178 -5.28 -13.56 8.68
C ALA A 178 -5.19 -14.92 7.97
N GLN A 179 -6.23 -15.28 7.21
CA GLN A 179 -6.24 -16.51 6.39
C GLN A 179 -5.28 -16.45 5.19
N GLY A 180 -4.91 -15.23 4.78
CA GLY A 180 -3.96 -14.97 3.72
C GLY A 180 -3.37 -13.57 3.86
N ASP A 181 -2.53 -13.20 2.90
CA ASP A 181 -1.81 -11.93 2.91
C ASP A 181 -2.31 -10.95 1.85
N HIS A 182 -3.26 -11.37 1.00
CA HIS A 182 -3.90 -10.53 -0.01
C HIS A 182 -5.40 -10.83 -0.03
N LEU A 183 -6.18 -9.87 0.47
CA LEU A 183 -7.62 -9.88 0.47
C LEU A 183 -8.12 -9.00 -0.67
N LEU A 184 -9.04 -9.55 -1.45
CA LEU A 184 -9.83 -8.80 -2.40
C LEU A 184 -11.30 -8.82 -1.97
N TRP A 185 -11.96 -7.70 -2.21
CA TRP A 185 -13.39 -7.53 -2.01
C TRP A 185 -13.98 -6.88 -3.25
N SER A 186 -15.20 -7.24 -3.64
CA SER A 186 -15.93 -6.50 -4.65
C SER A 186 -17.38 -6.29 -4.27
N ASN A 187 -17.92 -5.11 -4.57
CA ASN A 187 -19.36 -4.83 -4.44
C ASN A 187 -20.16 -5.25 -5.68
N ASN A 188 -19.50 -5.79 -6.71
CA ASN A 188 -20.14 -6.19 -7.97
C ASN A 188 -19.56 -7.50 -8.53
N ILE A 189 -20.21 -8.02 -9.57
CA ILE A 189 -19.71 -9.17 -10.35
C ILE A 189 -18.60 -8.67 -11.28
N ARG A 190 -17.45 -9.35 -11.28
CA ARG A 190 -16.27 -8.95 -12.05
C ARG A 190 -15.57 -10.16 -12.65
N GLY A 191 -15.86 -10.39 -13.93
CA GLY A 191 -15.22 -11.42 -14.74
C GLY A 191 -15.29 -12.80 -14.08
N ASN A 192 -14.18 -13.53 -14.13
CA ASN A 192 -13.97 -14.83 -13.49
C ASN A 192 -13.47 -14.73 -12.03
N HIS A 193 -13.32 -13.51 -11.49
CA HIS A 193 -12.75 -13.31 -10.17
C HIS A 193 -13.82 -13.10 -9.09
N PHE A 194 -15.00 -12.59 -9.44
CA PHE A 194 -16.12 -12.42 -8.51
C PHE A 194 -17.43 -12.79 -9.18
N ASP A 195 -18.10 -13.81 -8.63
CA ASP A 195 -19.33 -14.38 -9.20
C ASP A 195 -20.59 -13.73 -8.63
N HIS A 196 -20.47 -13.05 -7.48
CA HIS A 196 -21.57 -12.38 -6.78
C HIS A 196 -21.12 -11.05 -6.15
N PRO A 197 -22.05 -10.08 -5.96
CA PRO A 197 -21.79 -8.88 -5.19
C PRO A 197 -21.38 -9.17 -3.73
N LEU A 198 -20.60 -8.26 -3.14
CA LEU A 198 -20.14 -8.30 -1.74
C LEU A 198 -19.28 -9.53 -1.39
N GLN A 199 -18.59 -10.08 -2.39
CA GLN A 199 -17.76 -11.27 -2.22
C GLN A 199 -16.35 -10.90 -1.75
N LEU A 200 -15.82 -11.70 -0.83
CA LEU A 200 -14.44 -11.65 -0.34
C LEU A 200 -13.65 -12.83 -0.91
N ARG A 201 -12.40 -12.60 -1.32
CA ARG A 201 -11.48 -13.65 -1.75
C ARG A 201 -10.09 -13.41 -1.20
N TRP A 202 -9.48 -14.49 -0.73
CA TRP A 202 -8.07 -14.50 -0.34
C TRP A 202 -7.25 -15.02 -1.52
N GLU A 203 -6.41 -14.14 -2.07
CA GLU A 203 -5.48 -14.50 -3.12
C GLU A 203 -4.11 -14.85 -2.52
N ARG A 204 -3.45 -15.84 -3.12
CA ARG A 204 -2.14 -16.31 -2.68
C ARG A 204 -1.10 -16.00 -3.73
N PHE A 205 -0.29 -14.98 -3.45
CA PHE A 205 0.83 -14.61 -4.29
C PHE A 205 2.12 -15.25 -3.77
N PRO A 206 2.88 -15.97 -4.60
CA PRO A 206 4.14 -16.55 -4.19
C PRO A 206 5.21 -15.47 -4.03
N ARG A 207 6.03 -15.58 -2.98
CA ARG A 207 7.29 -14.83 -2.90
C ARG A 207 8.31 -15.47 -3.85
N SER A 208 8.88 -14.68 -4.75
CA SER A 208 9.95 -15.14 -5.64
C SER A 208 11.33 -14.94 -5.03
N ALA A 209 12.18 -15.97 -5.09
CA ALA A 209 13.59 -15.87 -4.71
C ALA A 209 14.39 -14.97 -5.66
N GLU A 210 13.93 -14.82 -6.90
CA GLU A 210 14.52 -13.99 -7.96
C GLU A 210 13.92 -12.57 -8.01
N CYS A 211 13.07 -12.22 -7.04
CA CYS A 211 12.46 -10.89 -7.03
C CYS A 211 13.54 -9.81 -6.88
N ARG A 212 13.56 -8.85 -7.82
CA ARG A 212 14.51 -7.72 -7.78
C ARG A 212 14.45 -6.85 -6.52
N VAL A 213 13.35 -6.91 -5.76
CA VAL A 213 13.16 -6.11 -4.54
C VAL A 213 13.42 -6.91 -3.27
N CYS A 214 12.89 -8.15 -3.17
CA CYS A 214 12.95 -8.93 -1.93
C CYS A 214 13.64 -10.30 -2.06
N GLY A 215 14.21 -10.60 -3.23
CA GLY A 215 14.90 -11.85 -3.53
C GLY A 215 16.32 -11.92 -2.95
N GLN A 216 17.07 -12.97 -3.29
CA GLN A 216 18.40 -13.23 -2.71
C GLN A 216 19.45 -12.15 -3.06
N GLY A 217 19.25 -11.41 -4.16
CA GLY A 217 20.10 -10.30 -4.58
C GLY A 217 19.69 -8.91 -4.06
N ALA A 218 18.65 -8.82 -3.22
CA ALA A 218 18.19 -7.55 -2.69
C ALA A 218 19.27 -6.89 -1.83
N ARG A 219 19.61 -5.63 -2.12
CA ARG A 219 20.58 -4.87 -1.32
C ARG A 219 19.89 -4.24 -0.11
N PRO A 220 20.41 -4.44 1.12
CA PRO A 220 20.00 -3.68 2.28
C PRO A 220 20.17 -2.18 2.03
N VAL A 221 19.33 -1.37 2.66
CA VAL A 221 19.49 0.08 2.64
C VAL A 221 20.04 0.53 3.99
N ASP A 222 21.37 0.56 4.06
CA ASP A 222 22.08 0.84 5.29
C ASP A 222 22.29 2.35 5.51
N ASN A 223 22.24 3.16 4.45
CA ASN A 223 22.34 4.62 4.54
C ASN A 223 21.35 5.38 3.62
N PRO A 224 21.12 6.69 3.85
CA PRO A 224 20.23 7.51 3.01
C PRO A 224 20.65 7.66 1.54
N SER A 225 21.94 7.54 1.22
CA SER A 225 22.43 7.56 -0.17
C SER A 225 22.06 6.27 -0.95
N ASP A 226 21.98 5.13 -0.27
CA ASP A 226 21.53 3.86 -0.85
C ASP A 226 20.04 3.93 -1.20
N VAL A 227 19.25 4.63 -0.36
CA VAL A 227 17.85 4.92 -0.66
C VAL A 227 17.75 5.77 -1.93
N ALA A 228 18.47 6.89 -2.00
CA ALA A 228 18.39 7.80 -3.14
C ALA A 228 18.81 7.09 -4.44
N TYR A 229 19.80 6.20 -4.38
CA TYR A 229 20.19 5.36 -5.49
C TYR A 229 19.09 4.38 -5.91
N GLN A 230 18.50 3.63 -4.97
CA GLN A 230 17.42 2.68 -5.28
C GLN A 230 16.16 3.39 -5.78
N VAL A 231 15.81 4.57 -5.25
CA VAL A 231 14.69 5.39 -5.73
C VAL A 231 14.99 5.95 -7.12
N ALA A 232 16.20 6.43 -7.40
CA ALA A 232 16.60 6.89 -8.73
C ALA A 232 16.64 5.74 -9.75
N GLU A 233 17.05 4.54 -9.34
CA GLU A 233 17.02 3.34 -10.15
C GLU A 233 15.57 2.87 -10.41
N LEU A 234 14.69 2.96 -9.41
CA LEU A 234 13.25 2.79 -9.57
C LEU A 234 12.63 3.83 -10.49
N GLU A 235 13.00 5.10 -10.40
CA GLU A 235 12.50 6.12 -11.32
C GLU A 235 12.96 5.87 -12.75
N LYS A 236 14.18 5.38 -12.96
CA LYS A 236 14.64 4.91 -14.28
C LYS A 236 13.82 3.72 -14.77
N LEU A 237 13.53 2.76 -13.89
CA LEU A 237 12.74 1.56 -14.20
C LEU A 237 11.24 1.86 -14.41
N LEU A 238 10.67 2.82 -13.69
CA LEU A 238 9.30 3.29 -13.84
C LEU A 238 9.17 4.21 -15.06
N GLY A 239 10.20 4.99 -15.37
CA GLY A 239 10.30 5.79 -16.59
C GLY A 239 10.42 4.95 -17.86
N SER A 240 11.03 3.75 -17.77
CA SER A 240 11.10 2.77 -18.86
C SER A 240 9.86 1.88 -19.01
N LEU A 241 8.87 2.02 -18.11
CA LEU A 241 7.59 1.30 -18.12
C LEU A 241 6.42 2.18 -18.63
N ARG A 242 6.74 3.33 -19.23
CA ARG A 242 5.80 4.16 -20.01
C ARG A 242 5.77 3.74 -21.47
#